data_AF-A0ABD3FVF3-F1
#
_entry.id   AF-A0ABD3FVF3-F1
#
_cell.length_a   1.000
_cell.length_b   1.000
_cell.length_c   1.000
_cell.angle_alpha   90.00
_cell.angle_beta   90.00
_cell.angle_gamma   90.00
#
_symmetry.space_group_name_H-M   'P 1'
#
loop_
_entity.id
_entity.type
_entity.pdbx_description
1 polymer ?
#
loop_
_entity_poly.entity_id
_entity_poly.type
_entity_poly.pdbx_seq_one_letter_code
_entity_poly.pdbx_strand_id
1 'polypeptide(L)'
;MCYAVGPEGNARAFFSAPPPTVVFCANRLHSTREVEETMVHELIHAYDFTVRKMDITKSDILACSEIRSARESECYQKAKLLETVLPDVEFFQKSARWLNARCVREHAVRSTSSMFPVEARDEVDKMFDQCYTDHSPFTSK
;
A
#
# COMPACT_ATOMS: atom_id res chain seq x y z
N MET A 1 -19.43 8.61 -8.22
CA MET A 1 -19.71 7.64 -7.13
C MET A 1 -19.45 6.26 -7.69
N CYS A 2 -18.96 5.34 -6.86
CA CYS A 2 -18.63 3.97 -7.25
C CYS A 2 -19.74 2.99 -6.87
N TYR A 3 -20.01 2.02 -7.73
CA TYR A 3 -20.99 0.97 -7.51
C TYR A 3 -20.32 -0.30 -6.94
N ALA A 4 -21.10 -1.18 -6.31
CA ALA A 4 -20.54 -2.43 -5.77
C ALA A 4 -20.19 -3.46 -6.87
N VAL A 5 -20.68 -3.23 -8.09
CA VAL A 5 -20.52 -4.12 -9.25
C VAL A 5 -19.73 -3.36 -10.30
N GLY A 6 -18.65 -3.95 -10.80
CA GLY A 6 -17.77 -3.32 -11.79
C GLY A 6 -16.30 -3.37 -11.36
N PRO A 7 -15.41 -2.74 -12.15
CA PRO A 7 -13.98 -2.69 -11.86
C PRO A 7 -13.66 -2.02 -10.52
N GLU A 8 -14.55 -1.16 -10.01
CA GLU A 8 -14.40 -0.53 -8.70
C GLU A 8 -14.64 -1.48 -7.52
N GLY A 9 -15.34 -2.60 -7.71
CA GLY A 9 -15.74 -3.55 -6.67
C GLY A 9 -16.14 -2.86 -5.35
N ASN A 10 -15.47 -3.23 -4.26
CA ASN A 10 -15.58 -2.60 -2.93
C ASN A 10 -14.42 -1.63 -2.61
N ALA A 11 -13.61 -1.25 -3.60
CA ALA A 11 -12.43 -0.42 -3.40
C ALA A 11 -12.80 1.03 -3.02
N ARG A 12 -11.97 1.69 -2.22
CA ARG A 12 -12.13 3.12 -1.85
C ARG A 12 -11.60 4.06 -2.95
N ALA A 13 -10.62 3.58 -3.69
CA ALA A 13 -10.12 4.13 -4.93
C ALA A 13 -9.48 3.01 -5.73
N PHE A 14 -9.06 3.29 -6.95
CA PHE A 14 -8.22 2.40 -7.74
C PHE A 14 -7.43 3.18 -8.79
N PHE A 15 -6.26 2.66 -9.12
CA PHE A 15 -5.46 3.05 -10.27
C PHE A 15 -5.82 2.21 -11.49
N SER A 16 -5.95 2.86 -12.65
CA SER A 16 -6.22 2.20 -13.94
C SER A 16 -5.36 2.79 -15.05
N ALA A 17 -4.97 1.97 -16.02
CA ALA A 17 -4.23 2.38 -17.22
C ALA A 17 -4.53 1.44 -18.40
N PRO A 18 -4.53 1.91 -19.67
CA PRO A 18 -4.27 3.28 -20.15
C PRO A 18 -5.55 4.12 -20.45
N PRO A 19 -5.53 5.47 -20.27
CA PRO A 19 -4.43 6.28 -19.73
C PRO A 19 -4.32 6.16 -18.20
N PRO A 20 -3.13 6.37 -17.60
CA PRO A 20 -2.94 6.36 -16.15
C PRO A 20 -3.91 7.30 -15.44
N THR A 21 -4.81 6.73 -14.64
CA THR A 21 -5.92 7.43 -14.00
C THR A 21 -6.08 6.92 -12.57
N VAL A 22 -6.19 7.83 -11.61
CA VAL A 22 -6.58 7.52 -10.24
C VAL A 22 -8.04 7.91 -10.04
N VAL A 23 -8.87 6.97 -9.59
CA VAL A 23 -10.31 7.19 -9.39
C VAL A 23 -10.66 7.03 -7.92
N PHE A 24 -11.26 8.06 -7.33
CA PHE A 24 -11.73 8.02 -5.94
C PHE A 24 -13.23 7.73 -5.86
N CYS A 25 -13.58 6.80 -4.98
CA CYS A 25 -14.96 6.50 -4.64
C CYS A 25 -15.44 7.40 -3.50
N ALA A 26 -15.86 8.62 -3.84
CA ALA A 26 -16.29 9.64 -2.86
C ALA A 26 -17.37 9.14 -1.87
N ASN A 27 -18.20 8.17 -2.25
CA ASN A 27 -19.22 7.56 -1.38
C ASN A 27 -18.67 6.53 -0.37
N ARG A 28 -17.36 6.24 -0.37
CA ARG A 28 -16.68 5.25 0.49
C ARG A 28 -15.54 5.84 1.31
N LEU A 29 -15.39 7.17 1.27
CA LEU A 29 -14.36 7.91 1.98
C LEU A 29 -15.06 8.89 2.92
N HIS A 30 -14.80 8.75 4.21
CA HIS A 30 -15.58 9.40 5.26
C HIS A 30 -14.76 10.39 6.10
N SER A 31 -13.46 10.52 5.85
CA SER A 31 -12.59 11.47 6.54
C SER A 31 -11.46 11.97 5.66
N THR A 32 -10.92 13.15 5.98
CA THR A 32 -9.72 13.69 5.30
C THR A 32 -8.56 12.72 5.36
N ARG A 33 -8.36 12.06 6.51
CA ARG A 33 -7.32 11.05 6.68
C ARG A 33 -7.49 9.88 5.70
N GLU A 34 -8.70 9.35 5.54
CA GLU A 34 -8.95 8.28 4.58
C GLU A 34 -8.67 8.72 3.14
N VAL A 35 -9.01 9.96 2.79
CA VAL A 35 -8.71 10.53 1.47
C VAL A 35 -7.20 10.64 1.27
N GLU A 36 -6.46 11.15 2.25
CA GLU A 36 -5.00 11.29 2.20
C GLU A 36 -4.30 9.93 2.07
N GLU A 37 -4.66 8.96 2.93
CA GLU A 37 -4.11 7.60 2.88
C GLU A 37 -4.38 6.95 1.52
N THR A 38 -5.64 7.01 1.06
CA THR A 38 -6.03 6.44 -0.24
C THR A 38 -5.32 7.13 -1.39
N MET A 39 -5.11 8.45 -1.31
CA MET A 39 -4.39 9.20 -2.34
C MET A 39 -2.94 8.77 -2.44
N VAL A 40 -2.24 8.65 -1.31
CA VAL A 40 -0.86 8.18 -1.31
C VAL A 40 -0.79 6.75 -1.85
N HIS A 41 -1.70 5.87 -1.44
CA HIS A 41 -1.77 4.48 -1.90
C HIS A 41 -1.81 4.40 -3.44
N GLU A 42 -2.78 5.07 -4.07
CA GLU A 42 -2.96 5.03 -5.53
C GLU A 42 -1.86 5.77 -6.29
N LEU A 43 -1.27 6.82 -5.70
CA LEU A 43 -0.14 7.53 -6.32
C LEU A 43 1.13 6.67 -6.35
N ILE A 44 1.32 5.75 -5.40
CA ILE A 44 2.41 4.77 -5.46
C ILE A 44 2.18 3.80 -6.62
N HIS A 45 0.96 3.28 -6.82
CA HIS A 45 0.66 2.45 -8.00
C HIS A 45 0.90 3.22 -9.31
N ALA A 46 0.49 4.49 -9.37
CA ALA A 46 0.74 5.34 -10.53
C ALA A 46 2.24 5.54 -10.78
N TYR A 47 3.04 5.80 -9.75
CA TYR A 47 4.50 5.93 -9.86
C TYR A 47 5.15 4.62 -10.35
N ASP A 48 4.70 3.49 -9.81
CA ASP A 48 5.24 2.17 -10.14
C ASP A 48 4.98 1.80 -11.60
N PHE A 49 3.75 2.03 -12.06
CA PHE A 49 3.39 1.81 -13.44
C PHE A 49 4.10 2.80 -14.38
N THR A 50 4.04 4.11 -14.08
CA THR A 50 4.46 5.15 -15.03
C THR A 50 5.96 5.41 -15.04
N VAL A 51 6.61 5.40 -13.89
CA VAL A 51 8.04 5.72 -13.74
C VAL A 51 8.86 4.45 -13.70
N ARG A 52 8.48 3.48 -12.85
CA ARG A 52 9.23 2.22 -12.72
C ARG A 52 8.93 1.20 -13.81
N LYS A 53 7.89 1.43 -14.63
CA LYS A 53 7.45 0.52 -15.69
C LYS A 53 7.12 -0.88 -15.16
N MET A 54 6.61 -0.94 -13.93
CA MET A 54 6.18 -2.18 -13.30
C MET A 54 4.89 -2.68 -13.97
N ASP A 55 4.92 -3.94 -14.41
CA ASP A 55 3.77 -4.64 -14.96
C ASP A 55 2.92 -5.24 -13.82
N ILE A 56 2.01 -4.43 -13.28
CA ILE A 56 1.11 -4.78 -12.17
C ILE A 56 0.04 -5.83 -12.55
N THR A 57 0.09 -6.38 -13.77
CA THR A 57 -0.72 -7.55 -14.15
C THR A 57 -0.10 -8.87 -13.69
N LYS A 58 1.13 -8.84 -13.17
CA LYS A 58 1.82 -9.99 -12.57
C LYS A 58 1.66 -9.97 -11.06
N SER A 59 1.43 -11.14 -10.48
CA SER A 59 1.14 -11.31 -9.05
C SER A 59 2.25 -10.79 -8.13
N ASP A 60 3.51 -11.10 -8.45
CA ASP A 60 4.69 -10.66 -7.71
C ASP A 60 4.92 -9.14 -7.80
N ILE A 61 4.75 -8.58 -8.99
CA ILE A 61 4.90 -7.14 -9.23
C ILE A 61 3.77 -6.35 -8.57
N LEU A 62 2.52 -6.84 -8.64
CA LEU A 62 1.40 -6.24 -7.91
C LEU A 62 1.67 -6.29 -6.41
N ALA A 63 2.02 -7.46 -5.86
CA ALA A 63 2.36 -7.61 -4.44
C ALA A 63 3.44 -6.62 -3.99
N CYS A 64 4.48 -6.41 -4.80
CA CYS A 64 5.52 -5.43 -4.52
C CYS A 64 4.99 -3.98 -4.47
N SER A 65 4.10 -3.63 -5.40
CA SER A 65 3.47 -2.31 -5.42
C SER A 65 2.54 -2.12 -4.22
N GLU A 66 1.81 -3.16 -3.81
CA GLU A 66 0.94 -3.17 -2.62
C GLU A 66 1.72 -3.07 -1.29
N ILE A 67 2.90 -3.69 -1.21
CA ILE A 67 3.82 -3.52 -0.06
C ILE A 67 4.25 -2.06 0.06
N ARG A 68 4.59 -1.43 -1.07
CA ARG A 68 5.09 -0.05 -1.10
C ARG A 68 3.97 0.95 -0.85
N SER A 69 2.78 0.74 -1.42
CA SER A 69 1.61 1.58 -1.16
C SER A 69 1.26 1.52 0.33
N ALA A 70 0.97 0.33 0.89
CA ALA A 70 0.59 0.15 2.28
C ALA A 70 1.57 0.75 3.31
N ARG A 71 2.88 0.70 3.01
CA ARG A 71 3.92 1.30 3.87
C ARG A 71 3.81 2.81 3.94
N GLU A 72 3.58 3.48 2.80
CA GLU A 72 3.55 4.94 2.71
C GLU A 72 2.16 5.53 3.01
N SER A 73 1.09 4.73 2.93
CA SER A 73 -0.27 5.14 3.28
C SER A 73 -0.75 4.55 4.62
N GLU A 74 -1.46 3.42 4.62
CA GLU A 74 -2.28 2.96 5.75
C GLU A 74 -1.48 2.66 7.02
N CYS A 75 -0.21 2.29 6.88
CA CYS A 75 0.66 1.95 7.99
C CYS A 75 1.60 3.09 8.40
N TYR A 76 1.71 4.17 7.61
CA TYR A 76 2.68 5.24 7.82
C TYR A 76 2.41 6.05 9.09
N GLN A 77 1.20 6.59 9.26
CA GLN A 77 0.88 7.45 10.40
C GLN A 77 0.98 6.69 11.74
N LYS A 78 0.57 5.41 11.75
CA LYS A 78 0.71 4.55 12.94
C LYS A 78 2.16 4.31 13.31
N ALA A 79 3.03 4.05 12.33
CA ALA A 79 4.47 3.93 12.58
C ALA A 79 5.03 5.21 13.20
N LYS A 80 4.74 6.37 12.59
CA LYS A 80 5.24 7.66 13.07
C LYS A 80 4.76 7.97 14.49
N LEU A 81 3.51 7.66 14.82
CA LEU A 81 2.97 7.83 16.17
C LEU A 81 3.72 6.95 17.18
N LEU A 82 3.96 5.67 16.85
CA LEU A 82 4.71 4.77 17.72
C LEU A 82 6.15 5.26 17.93
N GLU A 83 6.81 5.74 16.88
CA GLU A 83 8.15 6.33 16.98
C GLU A 83 8.19 7.58 17.88
N THR A 84 7.10 8.35 17.92
CA THR A 84 7.04 9.58 18.73
C THR A 84 6.68 9.31 20.20
N VAL A 85 5.84 8.31 20.47
CA VAL A 85 5.32 8.02 21.83
C VAL A 85 6.24 7.09 22.60
N LEU A 86 6.94 6.18 21.92
CA LEU A 86 7.79 5.20 22.58
C LEU A 86 9.15 5.81 22.98
N PRO A 87 9.71 5.42 24.14
CA PRO A 87 11.05 5.82 24.52
C PRO A 87 12.08 5.40 23.47
N ASP A 88 13.12 6.22 23.30
CA ASP A 88 14.24 5.97 22.38
C ASP A 88 15.17 4.87 22.91
N VAL A 89 14.65 3.64 22.94
CA VAL A 89 15.31 2.44 23.43
C VAL A 89 15.19 1.37 22.35
N GLU A 90 16.29 0.68 22.07
CA GLU A 90 16.40 -0.31 20.97
C GLU A 90 15.26 -1.33 20.95
N PHE A 91 14.81 -1.79 22.13
CA PHE A 91 13.69 -2.71 22.26
C PHE A 91 12.37 -2.15 21.68
N PHE A 92 12.05 -0.90 22.00
CA PHE A 92 10.82 -0.26 21.53
C PHE A 92 10.89 0.08 20.05
N GLN A 93 12.06 0.50 19.56
CA GLN A 93 12.27 0.71 18.12
C GLN A 93 12.07 -0.59 17.32
N LYS A 94 12.65 -1.70 17.78
CA LYS A 94 12.44 -3.03 17.15
C LYS A 94 10.97 -3.43 17.16
N SER A 95 10.28 -3.19 18.27
CA SER A 95 8.85 -3.49 18.41
C SER A 95 8.00 -2.64 17.46
N ALA A 96 8.27 -1.34 17.34
CA ALA A 96 7.57 -0.45 16.43
C ALA A 96 7.78 -0.84 14.96
N ARG A 97 9.02 -1.17 14.58
CA ARG A 97 9.35 -1.66 13.23
C ARG A 97 8.64 -2.97 12.91
N TRP A 98 8.60 -3.90 13.86
CA TRP A 98 7.88 -5.16 13.68
C TRP A 98 6.37 -4.95 13.51
N LEU A 99 5.76 -4.08 14.32
CA LEU A 99 4.34 -3.72 14.19
C LEU A 99 4.03 -3.07 12.84
N ASN A 100 4.90 -2.18 12.35
CA ASN A 100 4.72 -1.58 11.03
C ASN A 100 4.86 -2.62 9.91
N ALA A 101 5.90 -3.45 9.94
CA ALA A 101 6.09 -4.52 8.96
C ALA A 101 4.90 -5.49 8.92
N ARG A 102 4.36 -5.84 10.10
CA ARG A 102 3.15 -6.66 10.20
C ARG A 102 1.93 -5.96 9.56
N CYS A 103 1.72 -4.68 9.87
CA CYS A 103 0.64 -3.88 9.27
C CYS A 103 0.75 -3.89 7.73
N VAL A 104 1.94 -3.63 7.19
CA VAL A 104 2.18 -3.58 5.74
C VAL A 104 1.91 -4.94 5.11
N ARG A 105 2.37 -6.02 5.73
CA ARG A 105 2.13 -7.39 5.22
C ARG A 105 0.64 -7.71 5.16
N GLU A 106 -0.10 -7.44 6.23
CA GLU A 106 -1.55 -7.70 6.28
C GLU A 106 -2.31 -6.90 5.22
N HIS A 107 -1.98 -5.61 5.07
CA HIS A 107 -2.59 -4.76 4.05
C HIS A 107 -2.25 -5.22 2.63
N ALA A 108 -0.98 -5.48 2.35
CA ALA A 108 -0.54 -5.90 1.02
C ALA A 108 -1.16 -7.24 0.59
N VAL A 109 -1.26 -8.22 1.52
CA VAL A 109 -1.94 -9.50 1.23
C VAL A 109 -3.41 -9.25 0.89
N ARG A 110 -4.11 -8.41 1.67
CA ARG A 110 -5.52 -8.10 1.44
C ARG A 110 -5.75 -7.45 0.07
N SER A 111 -4.94 -6.46 -0.30
CA SER A 111 -5.07 -5.78 -1.59
C SER A 111 -4.71 -6.69 -2.75
N THR A 112 -3.60 -7.41 -2.68
CA THR A 112 -3.17 -8.37 -3.72
C THR A 112 -4.22 -9.47 -3.92
N SER A 113 -4.88 -9.92 -2.84
CA SER A 113 -5.94 -10.95 -2.90
C SER A 113 -7.17 -10.53 -3.70
N SER A 114 -7.34 -9.23 -3.98
CA SER A 114 -8.45 -8.75 -4.82
C SER A 114 -8.31 -9.20 -6.28
N MET A 115 -7.07 -9.39 -6.76
CA MET A 115 -6.77 -9.85 -8.12
C MET A 115 -6.20 -11.28 -8.13
N PHE A 116 -5.37 -11.64 -7.15
CA PHE A 116 -4.70 -12.94 -7.06
C PHE A 116 -5.01 -13.62 -5.71
N PRO A 117 -6.25 -14.08 -5.48
CA PRO A 117 -6.69 -14.58 -4.17
C PRO A 117 -5.95 -15.82 -3.67
N VAL A 118 -5.36 -16.62 -4.59
CA VAL A 118 -4.69 -17.87 -4.24
C VAL A 118 -3.22 -17.63 -3.88
N GLU A 119 -2.51 -16.84 -4.69
CA GLU A 119 -1.06 -16.64 -4.57
C GLU A 119 -0.67 -15.41 -3.74
N ALA A 120 -1.62 -14.54 -3.37
CA ALA A 120 -1.35 -13.24 -2.74
C ALA A 120 -0.41 -13.32 -1.52
N ARG A 121 -0.63 -14.26 -0.60
CA ARG A 121 0.21 -14.38 0.59
C ARG A 121 1.64 -14.79 0.22
N ASP A 122 1.79 -15.79 -0.64
CA ASP A 122 3.10 -16.30 -1.02
C ASP A 122 3.91 -15.24 -1.80
N GLU A 123 3.25 -14.48 -2.68
CA GLU A 123 3.91 -13.41 -3.44
C GLU A 123 4.26 -12.21 -2.57
N VAL A 124 3.39 -11.80 -1.65
CA VAL A 124 3.73 -10.76 -0.67
C VAL A 124 4.89 -11.22 0.20
N ASP A 125 4.88 -12.46 0.69
CA ASP A 125 5.95 -12.97 1.55
C ASP A 125 7.28 -13.04 0.81
N LYS A 126 7.28 -13.48 -0.45
CA LYS A 126 8.43 -13.52 -1.36
C LYS A 126 8.99 -12.13 -1.66
N MET A 127 8.13 -11.14 -1.92
CA MET A 127 8.54 -9.80 -2.34
C MET A 127 8.80 -8.85 -1.16
N PHE A 128 8.46 -9.25 0.07
CA PHE A 128 8.39 -8.35 1.23
C PHE A 128 9.68 -7.59 1.46
N ASP A 129 10.80 -8.27 1.67
CA ASP A 129 12.04 -7.62 2.11
C ASP A 129 12.58 -6.63 1.06
N GLN A 130 12.52 -7.03 -0.22
CA GLN A 130 12.94 -6.17 -1.34
C GLN A 130 12.07 -4.92 -1.46
N CYS A 131 10.75 -5.07 -1.42
CA CYS A 131 9.84 -3.96 -1.69
C CYS A 131 9.60 -3.08 -0.46
N TYR A 132 9.65 -3.65 0.74
CA TYR A 132 9.48 -2.93 2.00
C TYR A 132 10.64 -1.97 2.27
N THR A 133 11.87 -2.33 1.87
CA THR A 133 13.07 -1.49 2.03
C THR A 133 13.27 -0.49 0.89
N ASP A 134 12.50 -0.60 -0.20
CA ASP A 134 12.53 0.33 -1.32
C ASP A 134 11.63 1.55 -1.06
N HIS A 135 12.26 2.64 -0.64
CA HIS A 135 11.61 3.90 -0.31
C HIS A 135 11.33 4.82 -1.49
N SER A 136 11.70 4.45 -2.72
CA SER A 136 11.48 5.28 -3.91
C SER A 136 9.98 5.62 -4.07
N PRO A 137 9.61 6.86 -4.45
CA PRO A 137 10.46 7.99 -4.83
C PRO A 137 11.03 8.83 -3.68
N PHE A 138 10.78 8.46 -2.43
CA PHE A 138 11.24 9.22 -1.26
C PHE A 138 12.71 8.91 -0.98
N THR A 139 13.54 9.94 -0.86
CA THR A 139 15.00 9.81 -0.81
C THR A 139 15.58 9.51 0.58
N SER A 140 14.79 9.63 1.65
CA SER A 140 15.05 9.08 2.99
C SER A 140 13.89 9.43 3.94
N LYS A 141 13.71 8.63 5.00
CA LYS A 141 13.06 9.08 6.25
C LYS A 141 14.12 9.57 7.22
#